data_AF-A0A0R1GEF3-F1
#
_entry.id   AF-A0A0R1GEF3-F1
#
_cell.length_a   1.000
_cell.length_b   1.000
_cell.length_c   1.000
_cell.angle_alpha   90.00
_cell.angle_beta   90.00
_cell.angle_gamma   90.00
#
_symmetry.space_group_name_H-M   'P 1'
#
loop_
_entity.id
_entity.type
_entity.pdbx_description
1 polymer ?
#
loop_
_entity_poly.entity_id
_entity_poly.type
_entity_poly.pdbx_seq_one_letter_code
_entity_poly.pdbx_strand_id
1 'polypeptide(L)'
;MTVFVRQNGHPSEIGPLRSKDTLEQLEGLSMSQADDIFKAIEADPQNQEFTQQGIQPLYHVEPQAKILIISQAPSRKAQASMTFWDDPSGDRLRDWLGVSRDTFYHSGKLGVVPLDFYYPGKGKSGDLPPRKGFAEKWHQPVLSLMPEVELTLLIGQYAQKYYLQKRRQKTLTATVQAYQAYLPTYFPLVHPSPLNYGWLKKNPWFEAQVLPVLQQRVHQLLQ
;
A
#
# COMPACT_ATOMS: atom_id res chain seq x y z
N MET A 1 17.36 -6.08 -14.04
CA MET A 1 17.29 -6.48 -12.62
C MET A 1 16.46 -5.40 -11.95
N THR A 2 15.14 -5.57 -11.94
CA THR A 2 14.20 -4.47 -11.64
C THR A 2 13.97 -4.42 -10.14
N VAL A 3 14.90 -3.81 -9.43
CA VAL A 3 14.59 -3.09 -8.21
C VAL A 3 14.42 -1.64 -8.67
N PHE A 4 13.20 -1.12 -8.55
CA PHE A 4 12.70 0.17 -9.07
C PHE A 4 12.52 0.32 -10.59
N VAL A 5 11.33 0.80 -10.95
CA VAL A 5 11.12 1.61 -12.15
C VAL A 5 11.56 3.02 -11.81
N ARG A 6 12.76 3.43 -12.21
CA ARG A 6 12.98 4.83 -12.62
C ARG A 6 12.18 5.02 -13.91
N GLN A 7 11.13 5.84 -13.89
CA GLN A 7 10.85 6.67 -15.06
C GLN A 7 11.61 7.97 -14.86
N ASN A 8 12.54 8.25 -15.77
CA ASN A 8 13.30 9.49 -15.77
C ASN A 8 12.37 10.67 -16.09
N GLY A 9 12.36 11.67 -15.21
CA GLY A 9 12.57 13.08 -15.58
C GLY A 9 11.36 14.01 -15.73
N HIS A 10 11.22 14.94 -14.78
CA HIS A 10 11.38 16.38 -15.07
C HIS A 10 11.64 17.14 -13.76
N PRO A 11 12.65 18.03 -13.68
CA PRO A 11 12.90 18.83 -12.49
C PRO A 11 11.89 19.99 -12.45
N SER A 12 10.90 19.91 -11.56
CA SER A 12 10.20 21.10 -11.09
C SER A 12 10.92 21.62 -9.85
N GLU A 13 11.58 22.77 -9.98
CA GLU A 13 11.99 23.65 -8.87
C GLU A 13 10.74 23.89 -7.98
N ILE A 14 10.75 24.03 -6.65
CA ILE A 14 11.50 24.94 -5.75
C ILE A 14 11.28 24.44 -4.29
N GLY A 15 12.28 24.51 -3.41
CA GLY A 15 12.17 24.31 -1.94
C GLY A 15 13.54 24.33 -1.25
N PRO A 16 13.68 24.76 0.03
CA PRO A 16 14.94 25.31 0.55
C PRO A 16 16.11 24.31 0.59
N LEU A 17 17.31 24.83 0.30
CA LEU A 17 18.55 24.08 0.05
C LEU A 17 18.94 23.14 1.19
N ARG A 18 18.63 21.86 1.04
CA ARG A 18 19.62 20.80 1.34
C ARG A 18 20.50 20.66 0.10
N SER A 19 21.82 20.62 0.27
CA SER A 19 22.72 20.52 -0.89
C SER A 19 22.38 19.28 -1.71
N LYS A 20 22.38 19.39 -3.04
CA LYS A 20 22.07 18.27 -3.96
C LYS A 20 22.90 17.03 -3.63
N ASP A 21 24.16 17.23 -3.24
CA ASP A 21 25.08 16.17 -2.83
C ASP A 21 24.58 15.38 -1.60
N THR A 22 23.92 16.04 -0.64
CA THR A 22 23.33 15.36 0.52
C THR A 22 22.09 14.56 0.12
N LEU A 23 21.28 15.07 -0.81
CA LEU A 23 20.09 14.37 -1.29
C LEU A 23 20.47 13.14 -2.12
N GLU A 24 21.45 13.26 -3.01
CA GLU A 24 21.94 12.14 -3.82
C GLU A 24 22.63 11.06 -2.96
N GLN A 25 23.34 11.44 -1.90
CA GLN A 25 23.94 10.48 -0.95
C GLN A 25 22.87 9.78 -0.10
N LEU A 26 21.83 10.49 0.34
CA LEU A 26 20.71 9.91 1.09
C LEU A 26 19.85 9.00 0.19
N GLU A 27 19.61 9.39 -1.06
CA GLU A 27 18.96 8.56 -2.07
C GLU A 27 19.78 7.30 -2.33
N GLY A 28 21.08 7.43 -2.57
CA GLY A 28 21.99 6.30 -2.78
C GLY A 28 22.07 5.32 -1.61
N LEU A 29 22.10 5.81 -0.36
CA LEU A 29 22.05 4.98 0.85
C LEU A 29 20.69 4.27 0.99
N SER A 30 19.59 4.97 0.72
CA SER A 30 18.25 4.37 0.77
C SER A 30 18.03 3.30 -0.30
N MET A 31 18.63 3.46 -1.48
CA MET A 31 18.58 2.47 -2.56
C MET A 31 19.35 1.19 -2.18
N SER A 32 20.54 1.32 -1.58
CA SER A 32 21.30 0.17 -1.06
C SER A 32 20.51 -0.59 0.01
N GLN A 33 19.86 0.13 0.92
CA GLN A 33 19.06 -0.49 1.97
C GLN A 33 17.82 -1.19 1.42
N ALA A 34 17.15 -0.60 0.42
CA ALA A 34 16.01 -1.21 -0.25
C ALA A 34 16.39 -2.52 -0.96
N ASP A 35 17.53 -2.54 -1.65
CA ASP A 35 18.09 -3.74 -2.29
C ASP A 35 18.42 -4.85 -1.28
N ASP A 36 18.99 -4.49 -0.13
CA ASP A 36 19.34 -5.45 0.91
C ASP A 36 18.08 -6.06 1.55
N ILE A 37 17.05 -5.25 1.80
CA ILE A 37 15.75 -5.75 2.28
C ILE A 37 15.12 -6.68 1.25
N PHE A 38 15.12 -6.31 -0.02
CA PHE A 38 14.57 -7.14 -1.10
C PHE A 38 15.26 -8.51 -1.16
N LYS A 39 16.60 -8.53 -1.17
CA LYS A 39 17.39 -9.77 -1.17
C LYS A 39 17.16 -10.59 0.10
N ALA A 40 17.02 -9.95 1.25
CA ALA A 40 16.73 -10.64 2.51
C ALA A 40 15.34 -11.31 2.49
N ILE A 41 14.35 -10.68 1.86
CA ILE A 41 13.03 -11.29 1.65
C ILE A 41 13.14 -12.51 0.73
N GLU A 42 13.83 -12.40 -0.41
CA GLU A 42 14.02 -13.52 -1.34
C GLU A 42 14.79 -14.70 -0.73
N ALA A 43 15.76 -14.42 0.13
CA ALA A 43 16.60 -15.43 0.78
C ALA A 43 15.92 -16.12 2.00
N ASP A 44 14.77 -15.61 2.46
CA ASP A 44 14.04 -16.18 3.59
C ASP A 44 13.58 -17.63 3.31
N PRO A 45 13.82 -18.59 4.21
CA PRO A 45 13.23 -19.93 4.10
C PRO A 45 11.71 -19.94 3.89
N GLN A 46 10.97 -18.96 4.42
CA GLN A 46 9.52 -18.83 4.19
C GLN A 46 9.16 -18.59 2.71
N ASN A 47 10.10 -18.05 1.93
CA ASN A 47 9.91 -17.64 0.54
C ASN A 47 10.66 -18.51 -0.47
N GLN A 48 11.37 -19.55 -0.01
CA GLN A 48 12.23 -20.40 -0.86
C GLN A 48 11.52 -20.93 -2.11
N GLU A 49 10.27 -21.40 -1.98
CA GLU A 49 9.49 -21.92 -3.11
C GLU A 49 9.21 -20.82 -4.17
N PHE A 50 8.87 -19.60 -3.73
CA PHE A 50 8.68 -18.47 -4.63
C PHE A 50 9.98 -18.12 -5.35
N THR A 51 11.09 -18.03 -4.61
CA THR A 51 12.41 -17.72 -5.16
C THR A 51 12.87 -18.77 -6.17
N GLN A 52 12.67 -20.06 -5.91
CA GLN A 52 12.97 -21.14 -6.85
C GLN A 52 12.15 -21.07 -8.14
N GLN A 53 10.92 -20.55 -8.05
CA GLN A 53 10.05 -20.33 -9.21
C GLN A 53 10.33 -18.98 -9.90
N GLY A 54 11.31 -18.20 -9.45
CA GLY A 54 11.62 -16.87 -9.97
C GLY A 54 10.54 -15.83 -9.66
N ILE A 55 9.70 -16.08 -8.66
CA ILE A 55 8.65 -15.16 -8.22
C ILE A 55 9.25 -14.19 -7.20
N GLN A 56 9.21 -12.91 -7.54
CA GLN A 56 9.76 -11.83 -6.72
C GLN A 56 8.74 -11.30 -5.70
N PRO A 57 9.18 -10.77 -4.54
CA PRO A 57 8.29 -10.09 -3.63
C PRO A 57 7.73 -8.83 -4.28
N LEU A 58 6.42 -8.67 -4.21
CA LEU A 58 5.70 -7.57 -4.82
C LEU A 58 5.25 -6.58 -3.73
N TYR A 59 6.02 -5.50 -3.57
CA TYR A 59 5.66 -4.27 -2.85
C TYR A 59 6.20 -3.03 -3.60
N HIS A 60 5.75 -1.83 -3.23
CA HIS A 60 6.23 -0.57 -3.78
C HIS A 60 6.55 0.39 -2.65
N VAL A 61 7.79 0.90 -2.63
CA VAL A 61 8.24 1.93 -1.71
C VAL A 61 8.60 3.19 -2.48
N GLU A 62 8.30 4.33 -1.88
CA GLU A 62 8.74 5.64 -2.35
C GLU A 62 9.27 6.41 -1.14
N PRO A 63 10.54 6.85 -1.11
CA PRO A 63 11.09 7.55 0.05
C PRO A 63 10.32 8.81 0.45
N GLN A 64 9.67 9.45 -0.52
CA GLN A 64 8.84 10.63 -0.34
C GLN A 64 7.35 10.32 -0.24
N ALA A 65 6.96 9.04 -0.08
CA ALA A 65 5.57 8.64 0.07
C ALA A 65 4.94 9.39 1.25
N LYS A 66 3.82 10.07 0.98
CA LYS A 66 2.96 10.68 2.00
C LYS A 66 1.80 9.77 2.36
N ILE A 67 1.38 8.93 1.42
CA ILE A 67 0.25 8.02 1.55
C ILE A 67 0.74 6.58 1.37
N LEU A 68 0.39 5.71 2.30
CA LEU A 68 0.72 4.29 2.27
C LEU A 68 -0.56 3.45 2.12
N ILE A 69 -0.58 2.55 1.15
CA ILE A 69 -1.67 1.60 0.96
C ILE A 69 -1.27 0.24 1.53
N ILE A 70 -2.04 -0.25 2.50
CA ILE A 70 -1.89 -1.59 3.07
C ILE A 70 -3.17 -2.39 2.82
N SER A 71 -3.00 -3.49 2.11
CA SER A 71 -4.06 -4.46 1.82
C SER A 71 -3.63 -5.88 2.21
N GLN A 72 -4.32 -6.89 1.70
CA GLN A 72 -4.07 -8.29 2.07
C GLN A 72 -2.75 -8.83 1.48
N ALA A 73 -2.75 -9.06 0.17
CA ALA A 73 -1.69 -9.69 -0.59
C ALA A 73 -1.95 -9.41 -2.09
N PRO A 74 -0.96 -9.53 -2.99
CA PRO A 74 -1.23 -9.45 -4.42
C PRO A 74 -2.12 -10.62 -4.88
N SER A 75 -2.96 -10.36 -5.87
CA SER A 75 -3.67 -11.42 -6.59
C SER A 75 -2.72 -12.16 -7.52
N ARG A 76 -3.13 -13.33 -8.04
CA ARG A 76 -2.34 -14.04 -9.07
C ARG A 76 -2.01 -13.17 -10.28
N LYS A 77 -2.96 -12.33 -10.72
CA LYS A 77 -2.75 -11.43 -11.86
C LYS A 77 -1.71 -10.35 -11.51
N ALA A 78 -1.85 -9.73 -10.33
CA ALA A 78 -0.93 -8.70 -9.86
C ALA A 78 0.50 -9.25 -9.71
N GLN A 79 0.65 -10.46 -9.15
CA GLN A 79 1.95 -11.14 -9.04
C GLN A 79 2.58 -11.37 -10.42
N ALA A 80 1.81 -11.87 -11.38
CA ALA A 80 2.32 -12.15 -12.72
C ALA A 80 2.71 -10.89 -13.51
N SER A 81 1.97 -9.78 -13.30
CA SER A 81 2.25 -8.50 -13.98
C SER A 81 3.15 -7.55 -13.20
N MET A 82 3.55 -7.92 -11.98
CA MET A 82 4.30 -7.06 -11.05
C MET A 82 3.69 -5.65 -10.90
N THR A 83 2.36 -5.56 -10.92
CA THR A 83 1.65 -4.27 -10.89
C THR A 83 0.49 -4.32 -9.90
N PHE A 84 0.42 -3.34 -9.00
CA PHE A 84 -0.67 -3.19 -8.04
C PHE A 84 -1.83 -2.41 -8.62
N TRP A 85 -3.05 -2.76 -8.20
CA TRP A 85 -4.24 -1.95 -8.47
C TRP A 85 -4.46 -1.66 -9.97
N ASP A 86 -3.96 -2.53 -10.86
CA ASP A 86 -4.16 -2.46 -12.31
C ASP A 86 -5.29 -3.40 -12.75
N ASP A 87 -6.43 -3.19 -12.10
CA ASP A 87 -7.67 -3.92 -12.29
C ASP A 87 -8.88 -3.04 -11.91
N PRO A 88 -10.12 -3.51 -12.13
CA PRO A 88 -11.32 -2.74 -11.79
C PRO A 88 -11.46 -2.39 -10.30
N SER A 89 -10.80 -3.12 -9.40
CA SER A 89 -10.77 -2.74 -7.97
C SER A 89 -9.86 -1.53 -7.77
N GLY A 90 -8.75 -1.47 -8.50
CA GLY A 90 -7.86 -0.31 -8.52
C GLY A 90 -8.47 0.93 -9.17
N ASP A 91 -9.26 0.77 -10.24
CA ASP A 91 -10.02 1.89 -10.83
C ASP A 91 -10.92 2.53 -9.77
N ARG A 92 -11.73 1.71 -9.09
CA ARG A 92 -12.58 2.20 -7.99
C ARG A 92 -11.76 2.79 -6.84
N LEU A 93 -10.61 2.20 -6.49
CA LEU A 93 -9.77 2.78 -5.44
C LEU A 93 -9.35 4.20 -5.83
N ARG A 94 -8.90 4.42 -7.07
CA ARG A 94 -8.53 5.75 -7.56
C ARG A 94 -9.71 6.73 -7.52
N ASP A 95 -10.91 6.27 -7.91
CA ASP A 95 -12.13 7.08 -7.79
C ASP A 95 -12.42 7.48 -6.33
N TRP A 96 -12.29 6.54 -5.40
CA TRP A 96 -12.47 6.79 -3.96
C TRP A 96 -11.43 7.77 -3.41
N LEU A 97 -10.20 7.70 -3.89
CA LEU A 97 -9.13 8.61 -3.52
C LEU A 97 -9.27 9.98 -4.19
N GLY A 98 -10.06 10.08 -5.27
CA GLY A 98 -10.20 11.31 -6.06
C GLY A 98 -8.95 11.64 -6.87
N VAL A 99 -8.22 10.63 -7.34
CA VAL A 99 -6.95 10.80 -8.06
C VAL A 99 -6.98 10.15 -9.44
N SER A 100 -6.23 10.72 -10.37
CA SER A 100 -6.06 10.12 -11.70
C SER A 100 -5.17 8.88 -11.64
N ARG A 101 -5.20 8.07 -12.70
CA ARG A 101 -4.25 6.95 -12.87
C ARG A 101 -2.80 7.42 -12.85
N ASP A 102 -2.51 8.50 -13.57
CA ASP A 102 -1.18 9.08 -13.64
C ASP A 102 -0.67 9.50 -12.25
N THR A 103 -1.47 10.27 -11.52
CA THR A 103 -1.16 10.68 -10.14
C THR A 103 -0.92 9.47 -9.22
N PHE A 104 -1.73 8.42 -9.35
CA PHE A 104 -1.61 7.22 -8.52
C PHE A 104 -0.28 6.49 -8.71
N TYR A 105 0.22 6.40 -9.94
CA TYR A 105 1.44 5.65 -10.26
C TYR A 105 2.72 6.51 -10.38
N HIS A 106 2.59 7.82 -10.58
CA HIS A 106 3.72 8.67 -10.97
C HIS A 106 3.91 9.91 -10.09
N SER A 107 3.09 10.13 -9.06
CA SER A 107 3.29 11.26 -8.14
C SER A 107 4.54 11.13 -7.26
N GLY A 108 5.08 9.91 -7.08
CA GLY A 108 6.13 9.62 -6.09
C GLY A 108 5.67 9.82 -4.63
N LYS A 109 4.35 9.94 -4.39
CA LYS A 109 3.77 10.19 -3.06
C LYS A 109 2.99 9.00 -2.49
N LEU A 110 2.89 7.89 -3.23
CA LEU A 110 2.17 6.70 -2.82
C LEU A 110 3.11 5.50 -2.65
N GLY A 111 3.05 4.84 -1.49
CA GLY A 111 3.63 3.51 -1.26
C GLY A 111 2.56 2.41 -1.23
N VAL A 112 2.91 1.18 -1.57
CA VAL A 112 2.03 0.00 -1.51
C VAL A 112 2.73 -1.15 -0.82
N VAL A 113 2.29 -1.49 0.39
CA VAL A 113 2.91 -2.54 1.22
C VAL A 113 1.80 -3.48 1.74
N PRO A 114 1.41 -4.51 0.98
CA PRO A 114 0.42 -5.49 1.44
C PRO A 114 0.98 -6.33 2.60
N LEU A 115 0.11 -6.94 3.42
CA LEU A 115 0.53 -7.79 4.54
C LEU A 115 1.33 -9.03 4.13
N ASP A 116 1.22 -9.45 2.88
CA ASP A 116 2.08 -10.47 2.26
C ASP A 116 2.48 -9.98 0.88
N PHE A 117 3.77 -10.08 0.54
CA PHE A 117 4.29 -9.61 -0.75
C PHE A 117 4.14 -10.66 -1.86
N TYR A 118 3.61 -11.84 -1.52
CA TYR A 118 3.44 -12.94 -2.46
C TYR A 118 1.97 -13.34 -2.56
N TYR A 119 1.58 -13.82 -3.74
CA TYR A 119 0.27 -14.44 -3.93
C TYR A 119 0.17 -15.72 -3.08
N PRO A 120 -0.72 -15.80 -2.07
CA PRO A 120 -0.72 -16.91 -1.11
C PRO A 120 -1.43 -18.16 -1.64
N GLY A 121 -1.94 -18.13 -2.88
CA GLY A 121 -2.68 -19.24 -3.49
C GLY A 121 -4.21 -19.07 -3.44
N LYS A 122 -4.91 -19.99 -4.12
CA LYS A 122 -6.37 -19.96 -4.26
C LYS A 122 -7.05 -20.72 -3.11
N GLY A 123 -7.93 -20.04 -2.39
CA GLY A 123 -8.84 -20.61 -1.41
C GLY A 123 -10.23 -20.92 -1.96
N LYS A 124 -11.17 -21.26 -1.08
CA LYS A 124 -12.54 -21.67 -1.45
C LYS A 124 -13.39 -20.53 -2.05
N SER A 125 -13.23 -19.31 -1.53
CA SER A 125 -14.07 -18.15 -1.86
C SER A 125 -13.27 -16.97 -2.44
N GLY A 126 -12.00 -17.18 -2.76
CA GLY A 126 -11.06 -16.14 -3.15
C GLY A 126 -9.63 -16.57 -2.83
N ASP A 127 -8.72 -15.62 -2.75
CA ASP A 127 -7.33 -15.90 -2.42
C ASP A 127 -7.17 -16.24 -0.93
N LEU A 128 -6.16 -17.05 -0.62
CA LEU A 128 -5.83 -17.41 0.77
C LEU A 128 -5.44 -16.16 1.59
N PRO A 129 -5.62 -16.19 2.92
CA PRO A 129 -5.17 -15.09 3.79
C PRO A 129 -3.65 -14.87 3.69
N PRO A 130 -3.16 -13.68 4.08
CA PRO A 130 -1.73 -13.40 4.12
C PRO A 130 -1.06 -14.33 5.14
N ARG A 131 0.16 -14.78 4.86
CA ARG A 131 0.86 -15.74 5.71
C ARG A 131 1.16 -15.12 7.08
N LYS A 132 0.94 -15.90 8.15
CA LYS A 132 1.26 -15.47 9.52
C LYS A 132 2.76 -15.22 9.65
N GLY A 133 3.16 -14.20 10.40
CA GLY A 133 4.57 -13.88 10.66
C GLY A 133 5.26 -13.08 9.55
N PHE A 134 4.67 -13.00 8.35
CA PHE A 134 5.30 -12.32 7.21
C PHE A 134 5.38 -10.80 7.46
N ALA A 135 4.26 -10.17 7.78
CA ALA A 135 4.22 -8.73 8.06
C ALA A 135 5.05 -8.37 9.30
N GLU A 136 4.98 -9.19 10.36
CA GLU A 136 5.80 -9.01 11.57
C GLU A 136 7.31 -9.00 11.27
N LYS A 137 7.75 -9.75 10.25
CA LYS A 137 9.16 -9.81 9.85
C LYS A 137 9.56 -8.64 8.94
N TRP A 138 8.71 -8.28 7.98
CA TRP A 138 9.14 -7.46 6.84
C TRP A 138 8.56 -6.05 6.79
N HIS A 139 7.45 -5.76 7.47
CA HIS A 139 6.86 -4.43 7.39
C HIS A 139 7.76 -3.36 8.00
N GLN A 140 8.28 -3.55 9.22
CA GLN A 140 9.07 -2.49 9.86
C GLN A 140 10.30 -2.08 9.03
N PRO A 141 11.12 -3.01 8.49
CA PRO A 141 12.23 -2.64 7.62
C PRO A 141 11.78 -1.89 6.37
N VAL A 142 10.77 -2.40 5.65
CA VAL A 142 10.23 -1.76 4.43
C VAL A 142 9.66 -0.37 4.72
N LEU A 143 8.93 -0.20 5.81
CA LEU A 143 8.32 1.09 6.18
C LEU A 143 9.35 2.13 6.62
N SER A 144 10.50 1.70 7.15
CA SER A 144 11.59 2.62 7.49
C SER A 144 12.19 3.34 6.28
N LEU A 145 11.98 2.80 5.07
CA LEU A 145 12.36 3.44 3.81
C LEU A 145 11.42 4.58 3.41
N MET A 146 10.28 4.74 4.08
CA MET A 146 9.26 5.76 3.76
C MET A 146 8.95 6.62 5.01
N PRO A 147 9.93 7.39 5.52
CA PRO A 147 9.80 8.14 6.76
C PRO A 147 8.76 9.29 6.68
N GLU A 148 8.37 9.68 5.48
CA GLU A 148 7.46 10.80 5.21
C GLU A 148 5.97 10.42 5.23
N VAL A 149 5.63 9.15 5.48
CA VAL A 149 4.23 8.68 5.46
C VAL A 149 3.42 9.34 6.57
N GLU A 150 2.34 10.02 6.17
CA GLU A 150 1.43 10.72 7.09
C GLU A 150 0.05 10.05 7.17
N LEU A 151 -0.33 9.29 6.14
CA LEU A 151 -1.62 8.60 6.07
C LEU A 151 -1.42 7.16 5.61
N THR A 152 -1.92 6.21 6.39
CA THR A 152 -1.96 4.79 6.00
C THR A 152 -3.39 4.33 5.76
N LEU A 153 -3.69 3.94 4.53
CA LEU A 153 -4.97 3.36 4.11
C LEU A 153 -4.98 1.87 4.45
N LEU A 154 -5.86 1.47 5.37
CA LEU A 154 -6.03 0.09 5.81
C LEU A 154 -7.20 -0.56 5.09
N ILE A 155 -6.93 -1.23 3.97
CA ILE A 155 -7.93 -1.77 3.07
C ILE A 155 -8.26 -3.22 3.42
N GLY A 156 -9.48 -3.44 3.91
CA GLY A 156 -10.02 -4.76 4.23
C GLY A 156 -9.65 -5.26 5.63
N GLN A 157 -10.29 -6.36 6.02
CA GLN A 157 -10.29 -6.85 7.40
C GLN A 157 -8.90 -7.28 7.90
N TYR A 158 -8.02 -7.78 7.02
CA TYR A 158 -6.70 -8.27 7.43
C TYR A 158 -5.79 -7.09 7.83
N ALA A 159 -5.70 -6.06 6.97
CA ALA A 159 -4.95 -4.84 7.23
C ALA A 159 -5.44 -4.15 8.51
N GLN A 160 -6.76 -3.99 8.65
CA GLN A 160 -7.37 -3.39 9.85
C GLN A 160 -7.10 -4.21 11.11
N LYS A 161 -7.21 -5.54 11.05
CA LYS A 161 -6.94 -6.40 12.20
C LYS A 161 -5.48 -6.29 12.65
N TYR A 162 -4.55 -6.28 11.70
CA TYR A 162 -3.11 -6.21 11.99
C TYR A 162 -2.73 -4.87 12.63
N TYR A 163 -3.10 -3.74 12.01
CA TYR A 163 -2.65 -2.40 12.43
C TYR A 163 -3.47 -1.78 13.56
N LEU A 164 -4.78 -2.05 13.62
CA LEU A 164 -5.63 -1.47 14.67
C LEU A 164 -5.71 -2.37 15.91
N GLN A 165 -5.40 -3.66 15.79
CA GLN A 165 -5.38 -4.62 16.90
C GLN A 165 -6.63 -4.53 17.78
N LYS A 166 -6.48 -4.23 19.09
CA LYS A 166 -7.58 -4.08 20.04
C LYS A 166 -8.40 -2.80 19.84
N ARG A 167 -7.89 -1.81 19.09
CA ARG A 167 -8.60 -0.55 18.79
C ARG A 167 -9.65 -0.68 17.70
N ARG A 168 -9.60 -1.76 16.90
CA ARG A 168 -10.61 -2.01 15.87
C ARG A 168 -11.98 -2.27 16.50
N GLN A 169 -13.04 -1.98 15.75
CA GLN A 169 -14.38 -2.36 16.18
C GLN A 169 -14.64 -3.87 15.95
N LYS A 170 -15.76 -4.37 16.47
CA LYS A 170 -16.13 -5.79 16.38
C LYS A 170 -16.20 -6.29 14.93
N THR A 171 -16.65 -5.45 14.00
CA THR A 171 -16.83 -5.78 12.57
C THR A 171 -16.05 -4.83 11.65
N LEU A 172 -15.83 -5.26 10.41
CA LEU A 172 -15.28 -4.42 9.34
C LEU A 172 -16.12 -3.15 9.15
N THR A 173 -17.44 -3.30 9.01
CA THR A 173 -18.38 -2.17 8.85
C THR A 173 -18.25 -1.16 9.98
N ALA A 174 -18.28 -1.62 11.23
CA ALA A 174 -18.18 -0.72 12.39
C ALA A 174 -16.81 -0.03 12.45
N THR A 175 -15.74 -0.72 12.04
CA THR A 175 -14.39 -0.13 12.01
C THR A 175 -14.30 0.97 10.96
N VAL A 176 -14.85 0.74 9.77
CA VAL A 176 -14.91 1.76 8.70
C VAL A 176 -15.83 2.91 9.08
N GLN A 177 -16.96 2.63 9.75
CA GLN A 177 -17.88 3.68 10.20
C GLN A 177 -17.26 4.59 11.27
N ALA A 178 -16.37 4.04 12.11
CA ALA A 178 -15.63 4.78 13.13
C ALA A 178 -14.30 5.35 12.63
N TYR A 179 -14.13 5.59 11.33
CA TYR A 179 -12.84 5.95 10.72
C TYR A 179 -12.14 7.15 11.40
N GLN A 180 -12.91 8.13 11.89
CA GLN A 180 -12.39 9.33 12.54
C GLN A 180 -11.56 9.00 13.80
N ALA A 181 -11.87 7.91 14.50
CA ALA A 181 -11.14 7.48 15.69
C ALA A 181 -9.71 6.99 15.40
N TYR A 182 -9.37 6.79 14.12
CA TYR A 182 -8.08 6.29 13.68
C TYR A 182 -7.23 7.34 12.95
N LEU A 183 -7.81 8.51 12.66
CA LEU A 183 -7.11 9.65 12.08
C LEU A 183 -6.16 10.31 13.09
N PRO A 184 -5.10 11.02 12.62
CA PRO A 184 -4.74 11.22 11.21
C PRO A 184 -3.96 10.05 10.60
N THR A 185 -3.48 9.12 11.42
CA THR A 185 -2.52 8.08 10.99
C THR A 185 -3.12 7.01 10.10
N TYR A 186 -4.32 6.52 10.43
CA TYR A 186 -4.94 5.39 9.72
C TYR A 186 -6.31 5.74 9.17
N PHE A 187 -6.58 5.29 7.95
CA PHE A 187 -7.89 5.39 7.33
C PHE A 187 -8.40 3.98 6.96
N PRO A 188 -9.28 3.37 7.76
CA PRO A 188 -9.83 2.06 7.45
C PRO A 188 -10.84 2.13 6.31
N LEU A 189 -10.67 1.28 5.30
CA LEU A 189 -11.57 1.15 4.15
C LEU A 189 -12.03 -0.30 3.96
N VAL A 190 -13.22 -0.49 3.40
CA VAL A 190 -13.58 -1.78 2.80
C VAL A 190 -12.77 -2.02 1.52
N HIS A 191 -12.69 -3.26 1.05
CA HIS A 191 -12.02 -3.52 -0.23
C HIS A 191 -12.86 -3.00 -1.41
N PRO A 192 -12.30 -2.33 -2.42
CA PRO A 192 -13.02 -1.84 -3.60
C PRO A 192 -13.41 -2.94 -4.61
N SER A 193 -13.52 -4.19 -4.18
CA SER A 193 -13.84 -5.33 -5.06
C SER A 193 -15.33 -5.33 -5.46
N PRO A 194 -15.68 -5.84 -6.65
CA PRO A 194 -17.06 -6.13 -7.04
C PRO A 194 -17.86 -6.92 -5.98
N LEU A 195 -17.19 -7.76 -5.21
CA LEU A 195 -17.82 -8.53 -4.12
C LEU A 195 -18.43 -7.65 -3.02
N ASN A 196 -18.01 -6.39 -2.91
CA ASN A 196 -18.52 -5.43 -1.94
C ASN A 196 -19.65 -4.52 -2.46
N TYR A 197 -20.18 -4.72 -3.68
CA TYR A 197 -21.29 -3.87 -4.18
C TYR A 197 -22.55 -3.98 -3.31
N GLY A 198 -22.86 -5.20 -2.86
CA GLY A 198 -23.98 -5.40 -1.92
C GLY A 198 -23.75 -4.70 -0.58
N TRP A 199 -22.50 -4.60 -0.14
CA TRP A 199 -22.14 -3.85 1.07
C TRP A 199 -22.30 -2.34 0.86
N LEU A 200 -21.81 -1.79 -0.26
CA LEU A 200 -21.93 -0.36 -0.58
C LEU A 200 -23.40 0.09 -0.64
N LYS A 201 -24.25 -0.68 -1.33
CA LYS A 201 -25.70 -0.41 -1.39
C LYS A 201 -26.38 -0.38 -0.02
N LYS A 202 -25.92 -1.21 0.93
CA LYS A 202 -26.46 -1.26 2.30
C LYS A 202 -25.85 -0.20 3.22
N ASN A 203 -24.75 0.44 2.81
CA ASN A 203 -23.99 1.39 3.61
C ASN A 203 -23.74 2.69 2.81
N PRO A 204 -24.80 3.40 2.38
CA PRO A 204 -24.67 4.60 1.54
C PRO A 204 -23.89 5.74 2.24
N TRP A 205 -23.81 5.71 3.58
CA TRP A 205 -22.99 6.61 4.37
C TRP A 205 -21.49 6.51 4.03
N PHE A 206 -21.01 5.39 3.49
CA PHE A 206 -19.62 5.26 3.07
C PHE A 206 -19.28 6.28 1.98
N GLU A 207 -20.08 6.31 0.92
CA GLU A 207 -19.90 7.28 -0.17
C GLU A 207 -20.24 8.70 0.26
N ALA A 208 -21.31 8.88 1.05
CA ALA A 208 -21.78 10.22 1.42
C ALA A 208 -20.94 10.91 2.52
N GLN A 209 -20.24 10.16 3.38
CA GLN A 209 -19.60 10.71 4.60
C GLN A 209 -18.14 10.30 4.76
N VAL A 210 -17.71 9.15 4.25
CA VAL A 210 -16.34 8.65 4.40
C VAL A 210 -15.46 9.12 3.26
N LEU A 211 -15.91 8.90 2.01
CA LEU A 211 -15.13 9.24 0.82
C LEU A 211 -14.79 10.74 0.71
N PRO A 212 -15.68 11.70 1.01
CA PRO A 212 -15.33 13.12 0.95
C PRO A 212 -14.17 13.49 1.88
N VAL A 213 -14.12 12.91 3.09
CA VAL A 213 -13.03 13.14 4.05
C VAL A 213 -11.74 12.47 3.59
N LEU A 214 -11.84 11.27 3.02
CA LEU A 214 -10.69 10.60 2.39
C LEU A 214 -10.09 11.46 1.28
N GLN A 215 -10.92 11.89 0.32
CA GLN A 215 -10.49 12.70 -0.82
C GLN A 215 -9.85 14.02 -0.37
N GLN A 216 -10.44 14.70 0.61
CA GLN A 216 -9.86 15.93 1.17
C GLN A 216 -8.46 15.68 1.75
N ARG A 217 -8.29 14.63 2.55
CA ARG A 217 -6.99 14.32 3.17
C ARG A 217 -5.97 13.88 2.12
N VAL A 218 -6.37 13.06 1.14
CA VAL A 218 -5.51 12.63 0.04
C VAL A 218 -5.06 13.84 -0.78
N HIS A 219 -5.97 14.75 -1.15
CA HIS A 219 -5.62 15.94 -1.91
C HIS A 219 -4.61 16.82 -1.18
N GLN A 220 -4.79 17.03 0.13
CA GLN A 220 -3.83 17.79 0.96
C GLN A 220 -2.42 17.19 0.98
N LEU A 221 -2.30 15.86 0.90
CA LEU A 221 -1.02 15.16 0.96
C LEU A 221 -0.33 15.02 -0.41
N LEU A 222 -1.05 15.31 -1.49
CA LEU A 222 -0.55 15.25 -2.87
C LEU A 222 -0.18 16.63 -3.45
N GLN A 223 -0.50 17.71 -2.73
CA GLN A 223 -0.03 19.07 -3.02
C GLN A 223 1.44 19.23 -2.62
#